data_AF-A0A4U6V4C5-F1
#
_entry.id   AF-A0A4U6V4C5-F1
#
_cell.length_a   1.000
_cell.length_b   1.000
_cell.length_c   1.000
_cell.angle_alpha   90.00
_cell.angle_beta   90.00
_cell.angle_gamma   90.00
#
_symmetry.space_group_name_H-M   'P 1'
#
loop_
_entity.id
_entity.type
_entity.pdbx_description
1 polymer ?
#
loop_
_entity_poly.entity_id
_entity_poly.type
_entity_poly.pdbx_seq_one_letter_code
_entity_poly.pdbx_strand_id
1 'polypeptide(L)'
;MWNPKPLLLVISLCISALSPCTAATGGKPLVTAVTKDAATSLYTAPLKDGRPLVLDLSGPVISLTTCSSKNGTVTTLSANATNGANPLFPVSFSAVASCAPGQPNLPAGAVGVAGLAPSTQSFLAQVARTQKVANKLALCLPSDGKITTGNSVGVAIYGGAGVP
;
A
#
# COMPACT_ATOMS: atom_id res chain seq x y z
N MET A 1 -13.17 32.41 -40.97
CA MET A 1 -12.54 31.16 -40.47
C MET A 1 -12.31 31.28 -38.97
N TRP A 2 -13.27 30.86 -38.14
CA TRP A 2 -13.07 30.76 -36.68
C TRP A 2 -12.51 29.37 -36.40
N ASN A 3 -11.32 29.28 -35.82
CA ASN A 3 -10.66 28.02 -35.52
C ASN A 3 -11.02 27.60 -34.07
N PRO A 4 -11.94 26.64 -33.83
CA PRO A 4 -12.48 26.33 -32.51
C PRO A 4 -11.52 25.51 -31.62
N LYS A 5 -10.28 25.27 -32.10
CA LYS A 5 -9.28 24.42 -31.47
C LYS A 5 -8.84 24.83 -30.05
N PRO A 6 -8.77 26.12 -29.63
CA PRO A 6 -8.33 26.43 -28.26
C PRO A 6 -9.42 26.14 -27.23
N LEU A 7 -10.71 26.22 -27.61
CA LEU A 7 -11.82 26.03 -26.67
C LEU A 7 -11.96 24.55 -26.25
N LEU A 8 -11.75 23.62 -27.17
CA LEU A 8 -11.73 22.18 -26.90
C LEU A 8 -10.58 21.77 -25.97
N LEU A 9 -9.42 22.43 -26.07
CA LEU A 9 -8.25 22.12 -25.26
C LEU A 9 -8.42 22.58 -23.81
N VAL A 10 -9.05 23.74 -23.58
CA VAL A 10 -9.35 24.25 -22.24
C VAL A 10 -10.41 23.41 -21.53
N ILE A 11 -11.46 22.98 -22.24
CA ILE A 11 -12.51 22.12 -21.67
C ILE A 11 -11.92 20.75 -21.27
N SER A 12 -11.04 20.17 -22.08
CA SER A 12 -10.37 18.90 -21.74
C SER A 12 -9.48 19.00 -20.50
N LEU A 13 -8.82 20.15 -20.29
CA LEU A 13 -7.94 20.35 -19.12
C LEU A 13 -8.74 20.55 -17.82
N CYS A 14 -9.91 21.19 -17.90
CA CYS A 14 -10.82 21.36 -16.76
C CYS A 14 -11.46 20.04 -16.31
N ILE A 15 -11.74 19.12 -17.23
CA ILE A 15 -12.35 17.82 -16.87
C ILE A 15 -11.33 16.91 -16.16
N SER A 16 -10.04 16.98 -16.51
CA SER A 16 -8.98 16.25 -15.79
C SER A 16 -8.66 16.77 -14.40
N ALA A 17 -9.02 18.02 -14.08
CA ALA A 17 -8.84 18.60 -12.75
C ALA A 17 -9.95 18.21 -11.76
N LEU A 18 -11.09 17.72 -12.27
CA LEU A 18 -12.17 17.16 -11.47
C LEU A 18 -11.89 15.69 -11.15
N SER A 19 -10.74 15.41 -10.54
CA SER A 19 -10.54 14.12 -9.89
C SER A 19 -11.49 14.06 -8.69
N PRO A 20 -12.43 13.10 -8.61
CA PRO A 20 -13.31 13.01 -7.46
C PRO A 20 -12.44 12.71 -6.24
N CYS A 21 -12.24 13.72 -5.40
CA CYS A 21 -11.82 13.52 -4.02
C CYS A 21 -12.95 12.73 -3.34
N THR A 22 -12.87 11.41 -3.39
CA THR A 22 -13.62 10.57 -2.45
C THR A 22 -13.15 10.95 -1.05
N ALA A 23 -13.91 11.80 -0.38
CA ALA A 23 -13.73 12.09 1.03
C ALA A 23 -13.72 10.75 1.78
N ALA A 24 -12.67 10.51 2.57
CA ALA A 24 -12.58 9.31 3.39
C ALA A 24 -13.75 9.34 4.40
N THR A 25 -14.65 8.36 4.33
CA THR A 25 -15.91 8.35 5.08
C THR A 25 -15.73 7.89 6.54
N GLY A 26 -14.67 8.33 7.21
CA GLY A 26 -14.45 8.05 8.64
C GLY A 26 -13.84 6.69 8.99
N GLY A 27 -13.27 5.95 8.03
CA GLY A 27 -12.50 4.74 8.31
C GLY A 27 -11.24 5.03 9.15
N LYS A 28 -10.81 4.09 10.00
CA LYS A 28 -9.54 4.20 10.73
C LYS A 28 -8.38 3.82 9.79
N PRO A 29 -7.33 4.64 9.66
CA PRO A 29 -6.13 4.25 8.91
C PRO A 29 -5.54 2.95 9.42
N LEU A 30 -4.79 2.26 8.58
CA LEU A 30 -4.02 1.09 8.97
C LEU A 30 -2.57 1.48 9.26
N VAL A 31 -1.92 0.79 10.18
CA VAL A 31 -0.52 0.93 10.54
C VAL A 31 0.14 -0.44 10.58
N THR A 32 1.40 -0.49 10.16
CA THR A 32 2.24 -1.67 10.30
C THR A 32 3.66 -1.28 10.65
N ALA A 33 4.35 -2.18 11.34
CA ALA A 33 5.78 -2.08 11.56
C ALA A 33 6.52 -2.29 10.24
N VAL A 34 7.60 -1.54 10.04
CA VAL A 34 8.50 -1.68 8.90
C VAL A 34 9.88 -2.09 9.41
N THR A 35 10.39 -3.19 8.87
CA THR A 35 11.70 -3.71 9.20
C THR A 35 12.59 -3.67 7.97
N LYS A 36 13.83 -3.22 8.14
CA LYS A 36 14.86 -3.35 7.11
C LYS A 36 15.56 -4.68 7.28
N ASP A 37 15.55 -5.51 6.25
CA ASP A 37 16.25 -6.79 6.23
C ASP A 37 17.76 -6.55 6.09
N ALA A 38 18.56 -7.17 6.96
CA ALA A 38 20.00 -6.94 6.98
C ALA A 38 20.74 -7.56 5.78
N ALA A 39 20.23 -8.68 5.24
CA ALA A 39 20.89 -9.40 4.16
C ALA A 39 20.67 -8.74 2.78
N THR A 40 19.50 -8.14 2.58
CA THR A 40 19.08 -7.56 1.29
C THR A 40 18.92 -6.04 1.33
N SER A 41 18.97 -5.42 2.51
CA SER A 41 18.61 -4.00 2.74
C SER A 41 17.20 -3.61 2.30
N LEU A 42 16.33 -4.59 2.02
CA LEU A 42 14.94 -4.34 1.63
C LEU A 42 14.06 -4.09 2.84
N TYR A 43 13.02 -3.28 2.65
CA TYR A 43 12.06 -2.95 3.69
C TYR A 43 10.83 -3.86 3.60
N THR A 44 10.39 -4.41 4.72
CA THR A 44 9.29 -5.37 4.79
C THR A 44 8.27 -5.01 5.85
N ALA A 45 7.03 -5.46 5.65
CA ALA A 45 5.97 -5.37 6.64
C ALA A 45 5.19 -6.71 6.73
N PRO A 46 4.75 -7.12 7.94
CA PRO A 46 4.03 -8.38 8.16
C PRO A 46 2.56 -8.27 7.72
N LEU A 47 2.31 -8.34 6.40
CA LEU A 47 1.01 -8.05 5.81
C LEU A 47 0.18 -9.30 5.44
N LYS A 48 0.80 -10.49 5.37
CA LYS A 48 0.13 -11.74 4.99
C LYS A 48 0.32 -12.83 6.05
N ASP A 49 -0.67 -13.05 6.91
CA ASP A 49 -0.61 -14.04 8.01
C ASP A 49 0.62 -13.86 8.90
N GLY A 50 1.01 -12.61 9.15
CA GLY A 50 2.24 -12.26 9.87
C GLY A 50 3.53 -12.42 9.06
N ARG A 51 3.47 -12.95 7.82
CA ARG A 51 4.63 -13.08 6.93
C ARG A 51 4.93 -11.77 6.20
N PRO A 52 6.22 -11.48 5.94
CA PRO A 52 6.63 -10.24 5.32
C PRO A 52 6.25 -10.14 3.84
N LEU A 53 5.78 -8.95 3.45
CA LEU A 53 5.82 -8.48 2.07
C LEU A 53 6.85 -7.36 1.98
N VAL A 54 7.66 -7.35 0.91
CA VAL A 54 8.58 -6.25 0.62
C VAL A 54 7.77 -5.03 0.18
N LEU A 55 8.13 -3.85 0.69
CA LEU A 55 7.51 -2.59 0.30
C LEU A 55 8.19 -2.04 -0.95
N ASP A 56 7.47 -2.03 -2.08
CA ASP A 56 7.97 -1.52 -3.36
C ASP A 56 7.23 -0.24 -3.75
N LEU A 57 7.91 0.90 -3.61
CA LEU A 57 7.36 2.23 -3.94
C LEU A 57 7.11 2.42 -5.44
N SER A 58 7.70 1.60 -6.29
CA SER A 58 7.55 1.66 -7.75
C SER A 58 6.60 0.60 -8.30
N GLY A 59 6.28 -0.41 -7.49
CA GLY A 59 5.39 -1.52 -7.84
C GLY A 59 3.92 -1.09 -7.92
N PRO A 60 3.18 -1.38 -9.01
CA PRO A 60 1.79 -0.98 -9.17
C PRO A 60 0.77 -1.97 -8.58
N VAL A 61 1.21 -3.16 -8.14
CA VAL A 61 0.36 -4.28 -7.73
C VAL A 61 0.95 -5.03 -6.54
N ILE A 62 0.12 -5.81 -5.85
CA ILE A 62 0.56 -6.78 -4.85
C ILE A 62 0.96 -8.06 -5.62
N SER A 63 2.19 -8.54 -5.41
CA SER A 63 2.69 -9.76 -6.07
C SER A 63 3.04 -10.81 -5.03
N LEU A 64 2.43 -11.98 -5.09
CA LEU A 64 2.72 -13.09 -4.18
C LEU A 64 3.56 -14.16 -4.88
N THR A 65 4.48 -14.78 -4.13
CA THR A 65 5.30 -15.89 -4.62
C THR A 65 4.55 -17.22 -4.57
N THR A 66 3.62 -17.36 -3.63
CA THR A 66 2.73 -18.52 -3.50
C THR A 66 1.29 -18.12 -3.78
N CYS A 67 0.70 -18.78 -4.77
CA CYS A 67 -0.69 -18.59 -5.17
C CYS A 67 -1.31 -19.92 -5.56
N SER A 68 -2.61 -20.08 -5.29
CA SER A 68 -3.38 -21.24 -5.74
C SER A 68 -3.90 -21.11 -7.17
N SER A 69 -3.96 -19.90 -7.75
CA SER A 69 -4.44 -19.65 -9.13
C SER A 69 -3.51 -18.71 -9.92
N LYS A 70 -3.45 -18.89 -11.24
CA LYS A 70 -2.58 -18.10 -12.15
C LYS A 70 -3.16 -16.73 -12.54
N ASN A 71 -4.45 -16.48 -12.31
CA ASN A 71 -5.16 -15.27 -12.75
C ASN A 71 -5.70 -14.51 -11.54
N GLY A 72 -4.89 -13.64 -10.93
CA GLY A 72 -5.31 -12.76 -9.82
C GLY A 72 -5.89 -13.51 -8.62
N THR A 73 -5.10 -13.71 -7.56
CA THR A 73 -5.63 -14.36 -6.35
C THR A 73 -6.24 -13.31 -5.43
N VAL A 74 -7.52 -13.47 -5.09
CA VAL A 74 -8.10 -12.77 -3.93
C VAL A 74 -7.48 -13.39 -2.69
N THR A 75 -6.78 -12.57 -1.92
CA THR A 75 -6.00 -12.98 -0.77
C THR A 75 -6.39 -12.13 0.44
N THR A 76 -6.29 -12.70 1.64
CA THR A 76 -6.53 -11.94 2.86
C THR A 76 -5.22 -11.34 3.34
N LEU A 77 -5.18 -10.01 3.44
CA LEU A 77 -4.08 -9.27 4.06
C LEU A 77 -4.53 -8.70 5.39
N SER A 78 -3.58 -8.33 6.24
CA SER A 78 -3.85 -7.78 7.56
C SER A 78 -2.87 -6.69 7.95
N ALA A 79 -3.38 -5.67 8.63
CA ALA A 79 -2.57 -4.67 9.34
C ALA A 79 -3.38 -4.13 10.52
N ASN A 80 -2.76 -3.38 11.44
CA ASN A 80 -3.47 -2.88 12.62
C ASN A 80 -4.21 -1.59 12.28
N ALA A 81 -5.44 -1.41 12.76
CA ALA A 81 -6.06 -0.10 12.77
C ALA A 81 -5.26 0.87 13.67
N THR A 82 -5.28 2.16 13.37
CA THR A 82 -4.64 3.20 14.20
C THR A 82 -5.55 4.42 14.38
N ASN A 83 -5.37 5.12 15.49
CA ASN A 83 -5.92 6.46 15.71
C ASN A 83 -4.91 7.59 15.42
N GLY A 84 -3.75 7.25 14.84
CA GLY A 84 -2.65 8.18 14.57
C GLY A 84 -1.61 8.26 15.69
N ALA A 85 -1.94 7.81 16.91
CA ALA A 85 -1.01 7.75 18.03
C ALA A 85 -0.61 6.30 18.38
N ASN A 86 -1.57 5.38 18.36
CA ASN A 86 -1.36 3.99 18.79
C ASN A 86 -1.96 2.98 17.79
N PRO A 87 -1.29 1.85 17.54
CA PRO A 87 -1.93 0.68 16.97
C PRO A 87 -3.06 0.22 17.89
N LEU A 88 -4.21 -0.16 17.32
CA LEU A 88 -5.39 -0.55 18.07
C LEU A 88 -5.56 -2.08 18.04
N PHE A 89 -6.09 -2.62 16.94
CA PHE A 89 -6.37 -4.04 16.77
C PHE A 89 -6.10 -4.46 15.31
N PRO A 90 -5.76 -5.73 15.06
CA PRO A 90 -5.57 -6.23 13.69
C PRO A 90 -6.88 -6.17 12.91
N VAL A 91 -6.78 -5.75 11.65
CA VAL A 91 -7.86 -5.72 10.67
C VAL A 91 -7.45 -6.54 9.47
N SER A 92 -8.31 -7.50 9.09
CA SER A 92 -8.14 -8.33 7.91
C SER A 92 -9.02 -7.82 6.77
N PHE A 93 -8.50 -7.84 5.56
CA PHE A 93 -9.22 -7.39 4.37
C PHE A 93 -8.82 -8.17 3.12
N SER A 94 -9.75 -8.29 2.19
CA SER A 94 -9.51 -8.95 0.91
C SER A 94 -8.77 -8.01 -0.04
N ALA A 95 -7.73 -8.54 -0.69
CA ALA A 95 -6.94 -7.85 -1.68
C ALA A 95 -6.77 -8.73 -2.93
N VAL A 96 -6.74 -8.11 -4.10
CA VAL A 96 -6.36 -8.75 -5.36
C VAL A 96 -4.85 -8.70 -5.50
N ALA A 97 -4.21 -9.84 -5.67
CA ALA A 97 -2.78 -9.96 -5.89
C ALA A 97 -2.46 -10.71 -7.19
N SER A 98 -1.41 -10.31 -7.87
CA SER A 98 -0.79 -11.08 -8.96
C SER A 98 0.09 -12.19 -8.41
N CYS A 99 0.30 -13.21 -9.22
CA CYS A 99 1.12 -14.36 -8.87
C CYS A 99 2.43 -14.28 -9.65
N ALA A 100 3.53 -14.11 -8.91
CA ALA A 100 4.87 -13.96 -9.44
C ALA A 100 5.77 -15.03 -8.80
N PRO A 101 5.70 -16.29 -9.26
CA PRO A 101 6.58 -17.34 -8.75
C PRO A 101 8.04 -17.00 -9.08
N GLY A 102 8.95 -17.26 -8.13
CA GLY A 102 10.39 -17.14 -8.39
C GLY A 102 10.97 -15.73 -8.37
N GLN A 103 10.38 -14.80 -7.61
CA GLN A 103 11.00 -13.49 -7.39
C GLN A 103 12.40 -13.66 -6.74
N PRO A 104 13.49 -13.24 -7.42
CA PRO A 104 14.83 -13.38 -6.89
C PRO A 104 15.07 -12.38 -5.74
N ASN A 105 15.95 -12.75 -4.81
CA ASN A 105 16.48 -11.87 -3.75
C ASN A 105 15.44 -11.27 -2.79
N LEU A 106 14.36 -12.00 -2.49
CA LEU A 106 13.47 -11.62 -1.40
C LEU A 106 14.11 -11.92 -0.04
N PRO A 107 13.82 -11.10 1.00
CA PRO A 107 14.20 -11.40 2.38
C PRO A 107 13.69 -12.78 2.82
N ALA A 108 14.42 -13.41 3.75
CA ALA A 108 14.02 -14.71 4.26
C ALA A 108 12.59 -14.66 4.86
N GLY A 109 11.75 -15.62 4.45
CA GLY A 109 10.36 -15.71 4.90
C GLY A 109 9.38 -14.77 4.19
N ALA A 110 9.85 -13.85 3.34
CA ALA A 110 8.96 -12.98 2.57
C ALA A 110 8.17 -13.79 1.54
N VAL A 111 6.87 -13.50 1.45
CA VAL A 111 5.92 -14.21 0.58
C VAL A 111 5.47 -13.39 -0.61
N GLY A 112 6.15 -12.27 -0.86
CA GLY A 112 5.85 -11.40 -1.99
C GLY A 112 6.26 -9.95 -1.77
N VAL A 113 5.64 -9.09 -2.58
CA VAL A 113 5.87 -7.65 -2.66
C VAL A 113 4.53 -6.93 -2.58
N ALA A 114 4.44 -5.90 -1.74
CA ALA A 114 3.36 -4.94 -1.70
C ALA A 114 3.76 -3.71 -2.54
N GLY A 115 3.18 -3.58 -3.73
CA GLY A 115 3.36 -2.41 -4.58
C GLY A 115 2.61 -1.19 -4.03
N LEU A 116 3.31 -0.07 -3.89
CA LEU A 116 2.85 1.19 -3.30
C LEU A 116 2.83 2.35 -4.32
N ALA A 117 3.09 2.08 -5.59
CA ALA A 117 3.04 3.12 -6.63
C ALA A 117 1.61 3.66 -6.83
N PRO A 118 1.45 4.85 -7.43
CA PRO A 118 0.14 5.41 -7.78
C PRO A 118 -0.60 4.55 -8.82
N SER A 119 -1.34 3.55 -8.34
CA SER A 119 -2.09 2.59 -9.14
C SER A 119 -3.39 2.20 -8.44
N THR A 120 -4.43 1.93 -9.22
CA THR A 120 -5.72 1.45 -8.73
C THR A 120 -5.68 0.04 -8.15
N GLN A 121 -4.60 -0.71 -8.39
CA GLN A 121 -4.38 -2.07 -7.87
C GLN A 121 -3.23 -2.13 -6.86
N SER A 122 -2.62 -0.99 -6.53
CA SER A 122 -1.61 -0.91 -5.46
C SER A 122 -2.20 -1.32 -4.12
N PHE A 123 -1.33 -1.74 -3.20
CA PHE A 123 -1.73 -2.05 -1.82
C PHE A 123 -2.46 -0.86 -1.17
N LEU A 124 -1.98 0.37 -1.38
CA LEU A 124 -2.61 1.60 -0.87
C LEU A 124 -4.03 1.78 -1.37
N ALA A 125 -4.26 1.64 -2.68
CA ALA A 125 -5.57 1.81 -3.27
C ALA A 125 -6.56 0.73 -2.81
N GLN A 126 -6.07 -0.49 -2.58
CA GLN A 126 -6.89 -1.58 -2.06
C GLN A 126 -7.26 -1.38 -0.59
N VAL A 127 -6.33 -0.90 0.24
CA VAL A 127 -6.63 -0.48 1.63
C VAL A 127 -7.66 0.65 1.63
N ALA A 128 -7.45 1.68 0.81
CA ALA A 128 -8.38 2.82 0.72
C ALA A 128 -9.81 2.38 0.42
N ARG A 129 -10.00 1.47 -0.54
CA ARG A 129 -11.31 0.96 -0.94
C ARG A 129 -11.95 0.07 0.11
N THR A 130 -11.19 -0.86 0.68
CA THR A 130 -11.73 -1.85 1.61
C THR A 130 -11.98 -1.26 3.00
N GLN A 131 -11.12 -0.34 3.43
CA GLN A 131 -11.19 0.28 4.76
C GLN A 131 -11.89 1.63 4.77
N LYS A 132 -12.28 2.14 3.59
CA LYS A 132 -12.92 3.46 3.42
C LYS A 132 -12.06 4.60 4.00
N VAL A 133 -10.76 4.54 3.72
CA VAL A 133 -9.76 5.56 4.11
C VAL A 133 -9.22 6.27 2.86
N ALA A 134 -8.53 7.40 3.05
CA ALA A 134 -7.91 8.10 1.93
C ALA A 134 -6.85 7.22 1.24
N ASN A 135 -6.67 7.37 -0.07
CA ASN A 135 -5.54 6.73 -0.78
C ASN A 135 -4.25 7.53 -0.53
N LYS A 136 -3.66 7.36 0.65
CA LYS A 136 -2.44 8.05 1.12
C LYS A 136 -1.51 7.09 1.86
N LEU A 137 -0.22 7.41 1.84
CA LEU A 137 0.83 6.69 2.54
C LEU A 137 1.70 7.67 3.33
N ALA A 138 2.04 7.29 4.57
CA ALA A 138 3.15 7.89 5.31
C ALA A 138 4.13 6.79 5.71
N LEU A 139 5.43 7.01 5.49
CA LEU A 139 6.46 6.01 5.70
C LEU A 139 7.62 6.60 6.50
N CYS A 140 7.96 5.93 7.59
CA CYS A 140 9.14 6.21 8.40
C CYS A 140 10.01 4.95 8.36
N LEU A 141 11.10 4.98 7.59
CA LEU A 141 11.96 3.81 7.39
C LEU A 141 13.03 3.74 8.50
N PRO A 142 13.34 2.54 9.02
CA PRO A 142 14.40 2.37 10.00
C PRO A 142 15.79 2.38 9.33
N SER A 143 16.80 2.83 10.05
CA SER A 143 18.15 3.04 9.52
C SER A 143 19.04 1.79 9.60
N ASP A 144 18.98 1.03 10.70
CA ASP A 144 20.02 0.09 11.13
C ASP A 144 19.74 -1.39 10.86
N GLY A 145 18.56 -1.75 10.33
CA GLY A 145 18.22 -3.14 9.97
C GLY A 145 18.25 -4.12 11.14
N LYS A 146 18.30 -3.60 12.36
CA LYS A 146 18.34 -4.39 13.58
C LYS A 146 16.90 -4.69 13.98
N ILE A 147 16.52 -5.97 13.99
CA ILE A 147 15.27 -6.41 14.61
C ILE A 147 15.46 -6.28 16.12
N THR A 148 15.25 -5.08 16.65
CA THR A 148 15.21 -4.85 18.09
C THR A 148 13.92 -4.17 18.46
N THR A 149 13.26 -4.73 19.47
CA THR A 149 12.25 -4.06 20.27
C THR A 149 12.79 -2.68 20.70
N GLY A 150 12.09 -1.60 20.33
CA GLY A 150 12.49 -0.21 20.63
C GLY A 150 12.51 0.70 19.39
N ASN A 151 13.32 1.77 19.46
CA ASN A 151 13.37 2.89 18.50
C ASN A 151 13.90 2.56 17.08
N SER A 152 14.23 1.30 16.79
CA SER A 152 14.77 0.86 15.49
C SER A 152 13.72 0.26 14.55
N VAL A 153 12.44 0.31 14.92
CA VAL A 153 11.32 -0.17 14.10
C VAL A 153 10.70 1.00 13.34
N GLY A 154 10.63 0.89 12.02
CA GLY A 154 9.93 1.87 11.20
C GLY A 154 8.42 1.67 11.20
N VAL A 155 7.71 2.58 10.55
CA VAL A 155 6.25 2.59 10.51
C VAL A 155 5.77 2.92 9.11
N ALA A 156 4.76 2.19 8.63
CA ALA A 156 3.97 2.57 7.48
C ALA A 156 2.51 2.77 7.90
N ILE A 157 1.96 3.94 7.57
CA ILE A 157 0.55 4.27 7.76
C ILE A 157 -0.12 4.34 6.39
N TYR A 158 -1.21 3.59 6.25
CA TYR A 158 -2.01 3.49 5.05
C TYR A 158 -3.37 4.14 5.30
N GLY A 159 -3.66 5.20 4.58
CA GLY A 159 -4.79 6.07 4.86
C GLY A 159 -4.41 7.34 5.61
N GLY A 160 -5.44 8.08 5.98
CA GLY A 160 -5.35 9.34 6.71
C GLY A 160 -6.76 9.87 6.93
N ALA A 161 -6.92 10.81 7.87
CA ALA A 161 -8.17 11.52 8.03
C ALA A 161 -8.49 12.24 6.72
N GLY A 162 -9.71 12.05 6.20
CA GLY A 162 -10.27 13.01 5.27
C GLY A 162 -10.35 14.33 6.03
N VAL A 163 -9.71 15.38 5.51
CA VAL A 163 -10.03 16.74 5.97
C VAL A 163 -11.53 16.90 5.63
N PRO A 164 -12.40 17.24 6.60
CA PRO A 164 -13.81 17.48 6.32
C PRO A 164 -14.02 18.56 5.26
#